data_AF-A0A369JEW9-F1
#
_entry.id   AF-A0A369JEW9-F1
#
_cell.length_a   1.000
_cell.length_b   1.000
_cell.length_c   1.000
_cell.angle_alpha   90.00
_cell.angle_beta   90.00
_cell.angle_gamma   90.00
#
_symmetry.space_group_name_H-M   'P 1'
#
loop_
_entity.id
_entity.type
_entity.pdbx_description
1 polymer ?
#
loop_
_entity_poly.entity_id
_entity_poly.type
_entity_poly.pdbx_seq_one_letter_code
_entity_poly.pdbx_strand_id
1 'polypeptide(L)'
;MPDVGAEEYILIPEEEVDASRIPGGLEELNNTVKNASKGVKEDTDKQYKRLAKKCLAFLHEKRLLEPTANFFCENPPENAPLLIVAWIMHSCDEMNLDGTVKSQQEARETYTHAQKMRAAMTYVFGRIHGLGKTAWHKSELTGHMVGNPSVGEAVSSYMVSLRRRKVNLTHLYHGSAFPPPVSQVQAGETATSARAVAPVKHLTCFIHTDK
;
A
#
# COMPACT_ATOMS: atom_id res chain seq x y z
N MET A 1 -33.38 13.90 53.62
CA MET A 1 -33.13 13.70 52.18
C MET A 1 -33.16 15.06 51.53
N PRO A 2 -32.05 15.59 50.99
CA PRO A 2 -32.10 16.83 50.22
C PRO A 2 -32.53 16.51 48.79
N ASP A 3 -33.43 17.36 48.32
CA ASP A 3 -33.99 17.50 46.98
C ASP A 3 -32.86 17.63 45.94
N VAL A 4 -32.76 16.67 45.02
CA VAL A 4 -31.84 16.71 43.88
C VAL A 4 -32.45 17.65 42.85
N GLY A 5 -31.99 18.90 42.89
CA GLY A 5 -32.39 19.96 41.96
C GLY A 5 -32.32 19.48 40.51
N ALA A 6 -33.39 19.75 39.78
CA ALA A 6 -33.45 19.53 38.35
C ALA A 6 -32.34 20.32 37.67
N GLU A 7 -31.39 19.62 37.03
CA GLU A 7 -30.47 20.26 36.08
C GLU A 7 -31.30 20.75 34.89
N GLU A 8 -31.52 22.06 34.86
CA GLU A 8 -32.06 22.77 33.72
C GLU A 8 -31.01 22.68 32.60
N TYR A 9 -31.21 21.73 31.67
CA TYR A 9 -30.43 21.63 30.45
C TYR A 9 -30.69 22.88 29.61
N ILE A 10 -29.74 23.81 29.61
CA ILE A 10 -29.71 24.96 28.70
C ILE A 10 -29.59 24.40 27.28
N LEU A 11 -30.69 24.42 26.53
CA LEU A 11 -30.69 24.18 25.08
C LEU A 11 -29.97 25.36 24.43
N ILE A 12 -28.68 25.18 24.15
CA ILE A 12 -27.92 26.11 23.31
C ILE A 12 -28.54 26.03 21.91
N PRO A 13 -29.02 27.14 21.33
CA PRO A 13 -29.55 27.14 19.97
C PRO A 13 -28.48 26.61 19.00
N GLU A 14 -28.88 25.69 18.11
CA GLU A 14 -28.04 25.30 16.98
C GLU A 14 -27.93 26.51 16.04
N GLU A 15 -26.97 27.39 16.30
CA GLU A 15 -26.60 28.42 15.32
C GLU A 15 -26.07 27.70 14.08
N GLU A 16 -26.82 27.80 12.98
CA GLU A 16 -26.34 27.36 11.67
C GLU A 16 -24.99 28.03 11.39
N VAL A 17 -23.98 27.20 11.11
CA VAL A 17 -22.64 27.69 10.77
C VAL A 17 -22.77 28.53 9.50
N ASP A 18 -22.65 29.85 9.66
CA ASP A 18 -22.68 30.83 8.57
C ASP A 18 -21.47 30.62 7.64
N ALA A 19 -21.64 29.74 6.65
CA ALA A 19 -20.62 29.35 5.69
C ALA A 19 -20.09 30.54 4.86
N SER A 20 -20.78 31.69 4.86
CA SER A 20 -20.34 32.91 4.20
C SER A 20 -19.14 33.58 4.88
N ARG A 21 -18.88 33.25 6.17
CA ARG A 21 -17.73 33.76 6.94
C ARG A 21 -16.43 32.99 6.68
N ILE A 22 -16.49 31.83 6.00
CA ILE A 22 -15.33 31.00 5.71
C ILE A 22 -14.83 31.36 4.30
N PRO A 23 -13.63 31.95 4.14
CA PRO A 23 -13.05 32.20 2.83
C PRO A 23 -12.93 30.89 2.06
N GLY A 24 -13.56 30.79 0.89
CA GLY A 24 -13.58 29.56 0.08
C GLY A 24 -14.64 28.52 0.48
N GLY A 25 -15.41 28.78 1.54
CA GLY A 25 -16.46 27.90 2.04
C GLY A 25 -15.93 26.70 2.85
N LEU A 26 -16.87 25.97 3.47
CA LEU A 26 -16.57 24.86 4.36
C LEU A 26 -15.82 23.70 3.68
N GLU A 27 -16.05 23.48 2.38
CA GLU A 27 -15.37 22.44 1.61
C GLU A 27 -13.88 22.75 1.41
N GLU A 28 -13.54 23.98 1.05
CA GLU A 28 -12.15 24.42 0.89
C GLU A 28 -11.40 24.37 2.23
N LEU A 29 -12.05 24.78 3.32
CA LEU A 29 -11.50 24.64 4.66
C LEU A 29 -11.27 23.16 5.01
N ASN A 30 -12.24 22.28 4.77
CA ASN A 30 -12.10 20.84 5.00
C ASN A 30 -10.93 20.24 4.20
N ASN A 31 -10.75 20.65 2.94
CA ASN A 31 -9.64 20.19 2.11
C ASN A 31 -8.29 20.73 2.61
N THR A 32 -8.25 22.00 3.03
CA THR A 32 -7.06 22.63 3.61
C THR A 32 -6.64 21.95 4.91
N VAL A 33 -7.58 21.75 5.84
CA VAL A 33 -7.34 21.02 7.09
C VAL A 33 -6.90 19.59 6.79
N LYS A 34 -7.56 18.89 5.88
CA LYS A 34 -7.17 17.55 5.45
C LYS A 34 -5.72 17.52 4.94
N ASN A 35 -5.32 18.48 4.11
CA ASN A 35 -3.98 18.55 3.55
C ASN A 35 -2.92 18.92 4.60
N ALA A 36 -3.20 19.90 5.46
CA ALA A 36 -2.32 20.29 6.57
C ALA A 36 -2.14 19.14 7.58
N SER A 37 -3.21 18.39 7.88
CA SER A 37 -3.19 17.24 8.79
C SER A 37 -2.75 15.92 8.14
N LYS A 38 -2.13 15.96 6.95
CA LYS A 38 -1.67 14.76 6.23
C LYS A 38 -0.64 13.95 7.02
N GLY A 39 0.16 14.60 7.87
CA GLY A 39 1.08 13.93 8.81
C GLY A 39 2.20 13.09 8.17
N VAL A 40 2.35 13.15 6.84
CA VAL A 40 3.43 12.52 6.07
C VAL A 40 3.96 13.50 5.04
N LYS A 41 5.27 13.44 4.77
CA LYS A 41 5.91 14.22 3.72
C LYS A 41 5.33 13.83 2.36
N GLU A 42 5.35 14.76 1.38
CA GLU A 42 4.81 14.50 0.04
C GLU A 42 5.42 13.29 -0.64
N ASP A 43 6.74 13.12 -0.54
CA ASP A 43 7.43 11.96 -1.10
C ASP A 43 6.99 10.66 -0.45
N THR A 44 6.71 10.68 0.85
CA THR A 44 6.18 9.51 1.57
C THR A 44 4.78 9.15 1.08
N ASP A 45 3.91 10.13 0.84
CA ASP A 45 2.58 9.90 0.25
C ASP A 45 2.66 9.32 -1.16
N LYS A 46 3.53 9.88 -2.02
CA LYS A 46 3.78 9.33 -3.37
C LYS A 46 4.27 7.88 -3.28
N GLN A 47 5.19 7.58 -2.36
CA GLN A 47 5.69 6.23 -2.14
C GLN A 47 4.60 5.27 -1.65
N TYR A 48 3.78 5.67 -0.68
CA TYR A 48 2.69 4.84 -0.17
C TYR A 48 1.62 4.57 -1.24
N LYS A 49 1.25 5.58 -2.04
CA LYS A 49 0.36 5.40 -3.20
C LYS A 49 0.96 4.45 -4.24
N ARG A 50 2.27 4.55 -4.50
CA ARG A 50 2.96 3.61 -5.43
C ARG A 50 2.94 2.18 -4.91
N LEU A 51 3.15 1.99 -3.60
CA LEU A 51 3.07 0.68 -2.94
C LEU A 51 1.64 0.12 -3.00
N ALA A 52 0.62 0.95 -2.79
CA ALA A 52 -0.79 0.56 -2.93
C ALA A 52 -1.10 0.06 -4.35
N LYS A 53 -0.68 0.80 -5.38
CA LYS A 53 -0.84 0.37 -6.78
C LYS A 53 -0.17 -0.98 -7.05
N LYS A 54 1.03 -1.20 -6.52
CA LYS A 54 1.73 -2.50 -6.63
C LYS A 54 0.98 -3.63 -5.93
N CYS A 55 0.41 -3.37 -4.76
CA CYS A 55 -0.42 -4.33 -4.04
C CYS A 55 -1.63 -4.73 -4.88
N LEU A 56 -2.40 -3.77 -5.41
CA LEU A 56 -3.56 -4.05 -6.24
C LEU A 56 -3.20 -4.83 -7.51
N ALA A 57 -2.12 -4.43 -8.20
CA ALA A 57 -1.64 -5.15 -9.37
C ALA A 57 -1.28 -6.61 -9.03
N PHE A 58 -0.59 -6.85 -7.91
CA PHE A 58 -0.29 -8.20 -7.43
C PHE A 58 -1.56 -9.02 -7.14
N LEU A 59 -2.57 -8.44 -6.50
CA LEU A 59 -3.81 -9.14 -6.17
C LEU A 59 -4.56 -9.60 -7.44
N HIS A 60 -4.59 -8.77 -8.47
CA HIS A 60 -5.16 -9.15 -9.77
C HIS A 60 -4.30 -10.18 -10.50
N GLU A 61 -2.98 -10.00 -10.53
CA GLU A 61 -2.05 -10.94 -11.17
C GLU A 61 -2.17 -12.35 -10.58
N LYS A 62 -2.26 -12.45 -9.24
CA LYS A 62 -2.42 -13.73 -8.54
C LYS A 62 -3.87 -14.23 -8.48
N ARG A 63 -4.81 -13.51 -9.10
CA ARG A 63 -6.26 -13.83 -9.09
C ARG A 63 -6.82 -14.01 -7.68
N LEU A 64 -6.28 -13.24 -6.72
CA LEU A 64 -6.75 -13.21 -5.33
C LEU A 64 -7.91 -12.21 -5.14
N LEU A 65 -8.19 -11.42 -6.18
CA LEU A 65 -9.26 -10.46 -6.24
C LEU A 65 -9.85 -10.48 -7.66
N GLU A 66 -11.16 -10.29 -7.77
CA GLU A 66 -11.85 -10.19 -9.06
C GLU A 66 -11.21 -9.10 -9.95
N PRO A 67 -11.12 -9.28 -11.28
CA PRO A 67 -10.39 -8.36 -12.17
C PRO A 67 -10.89 -6.91 -12.12
N THR A 68 -12.16 -6.69 -11.80
CA THR A 68 -12.78 -5.36 -11.72
C THR A 68 -12.90 -4.83 -10.30
N ALA A 69 -12.63 -5.65 -9.29
CA ALA A 69 -12.81 -5.25 -7.90
C ALA A 69 -11.65 -4.34 -7.45
N ASN A 70 -11.99 -3.25 -6.77
CA ASN A 70 -11.00 -2.39 -6.15
C ASN A 70 -10.78 -2.82 -4.70
N PHE A 71 -9.53 -3.20 -4.37
CA PHE A 71 -9.16 -3.59 -3.01
C PHE A 71 -9.21 -2.42 -2.01
N PHE A 72 -8.89 -1.21 -2.49
CA PHE A 72 -8.84 -0.02 -1.66
C PHE A 72 -10.16 0.74 -1.80
N CYS A 73 -11.08 0.47 -0.89
CA CYS A 73 -12.42 1.04 -0.85
C CYS A 73 -12.90 1.20 0.61
N GLU A 74 -14.08 1.78 0.80
CA GLU A 74 -14.71 1.97 2.11
C GLU A 74 -15.21 0.66 2.73
N ASN A 75 -15.47 -0.36 1.90
CA ASN A 75 -15.93 -1.67 2.36
C ASN A 75 -15.00 -2.78 1.80
N PRO A 76 -13.75 -2.89 2.31
CA PRO A 76 -12.85 -3.94 1.89
C PRO A 76 -13.42 -5.34 2.18
N PRO A 77 -13.03 -6.37 1.40
CA PRO A 77 -13.39 -7.75 1.69
C PRO A 77 -13.02 -8.16 3.13
N GLU A 78 -13.80 -9.05 3.74
CA GLU A 78 -13.55 -9.51 5.12
C GLU A 78 -12.15 -10.11 5.31
N ASN A 79 -11.66 -10.82 4.29
CA ASN A 79 -10.32 -11.40 4.24
C ASN A 79 -9.22 -10.40 3.84
N ALA A 80 -9.49 -9.09 3.76
CA ALA A 80 -8.50 -8.07 3.39
C ALA A 80 -7.17 -8.14 4.17
N PRO A 81 -7.13 -8.43 5.49
CA PRO A 81 -5.88 -8.66 6.20
C PRO A 81 -5.03 -9.79 5.59
N LEU A 82 -5.66 -10.89 5.14
CA LEU A 82 -4.97 -12.01 4.51
C LEU A 82 -4.41 -11.64 3.15
N LEU A 83 -5.13 -10.82 2.38
CA LEU A 83 -4.65 -10.30 1.09
C LEU A 83 -3.39 -9.42 1.26
N ILE A 84 -3.36 -8.59 2.30
CA ILE A 84 -2.17 -7.81 2.66
C ILE A 84 -1.02 -8.73 3.06
N VAL A 85 -1.29 -9.76 3.87
CA VAL A 85 -0.28 -10.75 4.26
C VAL A 85 0.26 -11.50 3.04
N ALA A 86 -0.59 -11.92 2.11
CA ALA A 86 -0.18 -12.59 0.89
C ALA A 86 0.78 -11.72 0.06
N TRP A 87 0.49 -10.43 -0.07
CA TRP A 87 1.38 -9.51 -0.78
C TRP A 87 2.74 -9.36 -0.07
N ILE A 88 2.75 -9.17 1.26
CA ILE A 88 3.99 -9.09 2.05
C ILE A 88 4.76 -10.41 1.98
N MET A 89 4.08 -11.56 2.07
CA MET A 89 4.67 -12.89 1.96
C MET A 89 5.35 -13.08 0.60
N HIS A 90 4.64 -12.75 -0.47
CA HIS A 90 5.16 -12.88 -1.82
C HIS A 90 6.41 -12.03 -2.04
N SER A 91 6.48 -10.81 -1.53
CA SER A 91 7.67 -9.95 -1.74
C SER A 91 8.80 -10.20 -0.75
N CYS A 92 8.50 -10.51 0.51
CA CYS A 92 9.47 -10.43 1.59
C CYS A 92 9.80 -11.78 2.23
N ASP A 93 8.93 -12.79 2.15
CA ASP A 93 9.17 -14.06 2.85
C ASP A 93 9.95 -15.07 1.99
N GLU A 94 10.52 -16.06 2.65
CA GLU A 94 11.14 -17.23 2.02
C GLU A 94 10.11 -18.26 1.55
N MET A 95 8.87 -18.17 2.02
CA MET A 95 7.77 -19.02 1.59
C MET A 95 6.98 -18.39 0.44
N ASN A 96 6.52 -19.24 -0.47
CA ASN A 96 5.51 -18.93 -1.46
C ASN A 96 4.10 -19.04 -0.87
N LEU A 97 3.12 -18.53 -1.62
CA LEU A 97 1.71 -18.56 -1.21
C LEU A 97 1.13 -19.98 -1.12
N ASP A 98 1.72 -20.94 -1.85
CA ASP A 98 1.36 -22.36 -1.81
C ASP A 98 2.06 -23.12 -0.66
N GLY A 99 2.83 -22.42 0.18
CA GLY A 99 3.59 -23.00 1.28
C GLY A 99 4.93 -23.61 0.89
N THR A 100 5.31 -23.60 -0.39
CA THR A 100 6.64 -24.04 -0.83
C THR A 100 7.72 -23.04 -0.46
N VAL A 101 8.97 -23.50 -0.36
CA VAL A 101 10.12 -22.63 -0.09
C VAL A 101 10.65 -22.07 -1.41
N LYS A 102 10.86 -20.76 -1.47
CA LYS A 102 11.45 -20.06 -2.62
C LYS A 102 12.89 -20.49 -2.86
N SER A 103 13.29 -20.53 -4.13
CA SER A 103 14.69 -20.77 -4.52
C SER A 103 15.61 -19.73 -3.88
N GLN A 104 16.83 -20.12 -3.51
CA GLN A 104 17.83 -19.19 -2.96
C GLN A 104 18.17 -18.05 -3.93
N GLN A 105 18.04 -18.28 -5.24
CA GLN A 105 18.31 -17.31 -6.30
C GLN A 105 17.24 -16.23 -6.44
N GLU A 106 16.04 -16.45 -5.88
CA GLU A 106 14.96 -15.49 -5.94
C GLU A 106 15.22 -14.35 -4.94
N ALA A 107 15.21 -13.11 -5.46
CA ALA A 107 15.39 -11.92 -4.63
C ALA A 107 14.24 -11.79 -3.63
N ARG A 108 14.59 -11.53 -2.36
CA ARG A 108 13.62 -11.34 -1.27
C ARG A 108 13.83 -9.99 -0.64
N GLU A 109 12.76 -9.24 -0.50
CA GLU A 109 12.81 -7.93 0.14
C GLU A 109 13.07 -8.06 1.66
N THR A 110 13.57 -6.98 2.24
CA THR A 110 13.95 -6.93 3.67
C THR A 110 12.73 -6.78 4.58
N TYR A 111 12.91 -7.05 5.89
CA TYR A 111 11.86 -6.74 6.89
C TYR A 111 11.49 -5.25 6.90
N THR A 112 12.47 -4.36 6.70
CA THR A 112 12.23 -2.91 6.56
C THR A 112 11.31 -2.60 5.37
N HIS A 113 11.44 -3.34 4.27
CA HIS A 113 10.53 -3.21 3.13
C HIS A 113 9.12 -3.67 3.50
N ALA A 114 8.98 -4.80 4.18
CA ALA A 114 7.69 -5.28 4.69
C ALA A 114 7.01 -4.26 5.63
N GLN A 115 7.78 -3.59 6.50
CA GLN A 115 7.26 -2.52 7.35
C GLN A 115 6.72 -1.35 6.52
N LYS A 116 7.42 -0.96 5.45
CA LYS A 116 6.95 0.08 4.51
C LYS A 116 5.69 -0.35 3.77
N MET A 117 5.60 -1.60 3.33
CA MET A 117 4.39 -2.16 2.70
C MET A 117 3.19 -2.07 3.65
N ARG A 118 3.33 -2.55 4.91
CA ARG A 118 2.28 -2.44 5.92
C ARG A 118 1.90 -0.98 6.20
N ALA A 119 2.88 -0.11 6.40
CA ALA A 119 2.64 1.31 6.66
C ALA A 119 1.89 2.00 5.51
N ALA A 120 2.20 1.65 4.27
CA ALA A 120 1.47 2.13 3.10
C ALA A 120 0.00 1.69 3.14
N MET A 121 -0.29 0.42 3.47
CA MET A 121 -1.67 -0.06 3.61
C MET A 121 -2.40 0.66 4.75
N THR A 122 -1.75 0.84 5.90
CA THR A 122 -2.31 1.60 7.03
C THR A 122 -2.69 3.01 6.61
N TYR A 123 -1.79 3.69 5.89
CA TYR A 123 -2.03 5.03 5.39
C TYR A 123 -3.19 5.09 4.39
N VAL A 124 -3.22 4.19 3.41
CA VAL A 124 -4.24 4.21 2.35
C VAL A 124 -5.62 3.91 2.92
N PHE A 125 -5.79 2.80 3.65
CA PHE A 125 -7.07 2.47 4.26
C PHE A 125 -7.50 3.52 5.29
N GLY A 126 -6.57 3.97 6.14
CA GLY A 126 -6.91 4.88 7.22
C GLY A 126 -7.19 6.30 6.77
N ARG A 127 -6.36 6.85 5.88
CA ARG A 127 -6.39 8.27 5.50
C ARG A 127 -7.15 8.53 4.22
N ILE A 128 -6.95 7.70 3.18
CA ILE A 128 -7.54 7.89 1.86
C ILE A 128 -8.97 7.35 1.85
N HIS A 129 -9.21 6.18 2.44
CA HIS A 129 -10.53 5.55 2.51
C HIS A 129 -11.26 5.75 3.84
N GLY A 130 -10.71 6.57 4.73
CA GLY A 130 -11.41 6.99 5.95
C GLY A 130 -11.63 5.91 7.01
N LEU A 131 -11.01 4.73 6.88
CA LEU A 131 -11.20 3.61 7.82
C LEU A 131 -10.47 3.78 9.17
N GLY A 132 -9.73 4.88 9.32
CA GLY A 132 -9.01 5.21 10.55
C GLY A 132 -7.89 4.23 10.90
N LYS A 133 -7.66 4.07 12.22
CA LYS A 133 -6.57 3.25 12.79
C LYS A 133 -7.07 2.16 13.75
N THR A 134 -8.38 1.99 13.86
CA THR A 134 -8.99 0.94 14.69
C THR A 134 -8.64 -0.43 14.12
N ALA A 135 -8.40 -1.41 14.99
CA ALA A 135 -8.15 -2.79 14.58
C ALA A 135 -9.31 -3.30 13.69
N TRP A 136 -8.98 -4.07 12.66
CA TRP A 136 -9.97 -4.72 11.80
C TRP A 136 -10.78 -5.74 12.60
N HIS A 137 -12.10 -5.54 12.70
CA HIS A 137 -13.00 -6.43 13.44
C HIS A 137 -14.40 -6.41 12.85
N LYS A 138 -15.21 -7.41 13.21
CA LYS A 138 -16.63 -7.44 12.87
C LYS A 138 -17.39 -6.61 13.89
N SER A 139 -18.17 -5.63 13.44
CA SER A 139 -19.02 -4.84 14.32
C SER A 139 -20.14 -5.72 14.90
N GLU A 140 -20.31 -5.70 16.22
CA GLU A 140 -21.42 -6.41 16.87
C GLU A 140 -22.79 -5.79 16.54
N LEU A 141 -22.82 -4.48 16.27
CA LEU A 141 -24.05 -3.75 15.97
C LEU A 141 -24.54 -3.99 14.54
N THR A 142 -23.62 -3.92 13.56
CA THR A 142 -23.99 -3.98 12.15
C THR A 142 -23.68 -5.33 11.51
N GLY A 143 -22.82 -6.16 12.12
CA GLY A 143 -22.33 -7.40 11.53
C GLY A 143 -21.34 -7.20 10.38
N HIS A 144 -21.02 -5.97 10.00
CA HIS A 144 -20.07 -5.66 8.93
C HIS A 144 -18.64 -5.51 9.46
N MET A 145 -17.66 -5.68 8.58
CA MET A 145 -16.26 -5.46 8.92
C MET A 145 -15.94 -3.97 8.99
N VAL A 146 -15.29 -3.56 10.06
CA VAL A 146 -14.93 -2.18 10.36
C VAL A 146 -13.49 -2.07 10.85
N GLY A 147 -12.93 -0.85 10.77
CA GLY A 147 -11.54 -0.57 11.12
C GLY A 147 -10.61 -0.68 9.92
N ASN A 148 -9.31 -0.79 10.16
CA ASN A 148 -8.30 -0.79 9.11
C ASN A 148 -7.67 -2.18 8.92
N PRO A 149 -7.79 -2.81 7.74
CA PRO A 149 -7.29 -4.17 7.50
C PRO A 149 -5.81 -4.39 7.83
N SER A 150 -4.95 -3.36 7.69
CA SER A 150 -3.50 -3.51 7.91
C SER A 150 -3.08 -3.55 9.38
N VAL A 151 -4.00 -3.20 10.29
CA VAL A 151 -3.83 -3.26 11.75
C VAL A 151 -4.64 -4.40 12.37
N GLY A 152 -5.26 -5.26 11.56
CA GLY A 152 -5.89 -6.50 12.01
C GLY A 152 -4.89 -7.49 12.61
N GLU A 153 -5.44 -8.48 13.33
CA GLU A 153 -4.66 -9.52 14.02
C GLU A 153 -3.77 -10.31 13.06
N ALA A 154 -4.32 -10.78 11.93
CA ALA A 154 -3.59 -11.57 10.95
C ALA A 154 -2.32 -10.87 10.44
N VAL A 155 -2.41 -9.58 10.09
CA VAL A 155 -1.25 -8.79 9.62
C VAL A 155 -0.25 -8.58 10.75
N SER A 156 -0.73 -8.26 11.95
CA SER A 156 0.14 -7.96 13.09
C SER A 156 0.93 -9.20 13.54
N SER A 157 0.25 -10.34 13.72
CA SER A 157 0.86 -11.63 14.07
C SER A 157 1.82 -12.12 12.99
N TYR A 158 1.47 -11.91 11.72
CA TYR A 158 2.34 -12.26 10.60
C TYR A 158 3.63 -11.42 10.60
N MET A 159 3.54 -10.10 10.79
CA MET A 159 4.72 -9.22 10.82
C MET A 159 5.67 -9.57 11.96
N VAL A 160 5.15 -9.94 13.14
CA VAL A 160 5.99 -10.41 14.27
C VAL A 160 6.74 -11.67 13.89
N SER A 161 6.06 -12.64 13.29
CA SER A 161 6.65 -13.91 12.85
C SER A 161 7.69 -13.70 11.74
N LEU A 162 7.38 -12.86 10.75
CA LEU A 162 8.30 -12.51 9.67
C LEU A 162 9.58 -11.86 10.21
N ARG A 163 9.47 -10.97 11.21
CA ARG A 163 10.64 -10.36 11.86
C ARG A 163 11.56 -11.42 12.47
N ARG A 164 10.98 -12.38 13.21
CA ARG A 164 11.73 -13.45 13.86
C ARG A 164 12.47 -14.32 12.83
N ARG A 165 11.79 -14.72 11.75
CA ARG A 165 12.42 -15.47 10.64
C ARG A 165 13.58 -14.70 10.02
N LYS A 166 13.42 -13.42 9.72
CA LYS A 166 14.47 -12.59 9.10
C LYS A 166 15.69 -12.40 10.02
N VAL A 167 15.50 -12.25 11.32
CA VAL A 167 16.61 -12.14 12.29
C VAL A 167 17.36 -13.47 12.40
N ASN A 168 16.65 -14.58 12.48
CA ASN A 168 17.27 -15.91 12.51
C ASN A 168 18.06 -16.18 11.24
N LEU A 169 17.51 -15.81 10.08
CA LEU A 169 18.21 -15.90 8.80
C LEU A 169 19.55 -15.15 8.85
N THR A 170 19.55 -13.89 9.31
CA THR A 170 20.80 -13.11 9.41
C THR A 170 21.82 -13.74 10.36
N HIS A 171 21.39 -14.37 11.45
CA HIS A 171 22.27 -15.06 12.38
C HIS A 171 22.86 -16.35 11.77
N LEU A 172 22.08 -17.11 11.01
CA LEU A 172 22.54 -18.33 10.34
C LEU A 172 23.57 -18.02 9.23
N TYR A 173 23.42 -16.92 8.50
CA TYR A 173 24.34 -16.55 7.42
C TYR A 173 25.57 -15.74 7.87
N HIS A 174 25.53 -15.04 9.01
CA HIS A 174 26.73 -14.38 9.55
C HIS A 174 27.79 -15.35 10.10
N GLY A 175 27.46 -16.64 10.26
CA GLY A 175 28.41 -17.70 10.62
C GLY A 175 29.11 -18.37 9.43
N SER A 176 28.69 -18.09 8.19
CA SER A 176 29.27 -18.66 6.97
C SER A 176 29.78 -17.54 6.06
N ALA A 177 31.10 -17.41 5.93
CA ALA A 177 31.74 -16.39 5.11
C ALA A 177 31.36 -16.53 3.62
N PHE A 178 30.47 -15.68 3.10
CA PHE A 178 30.29 -15.42 1.65
C PHE A 178 29.84 -13.94 1.44
N PRO A 179 30.21 -13.29 0.32
CA PRO A 179 30.23 -11.83 0.19
C PRO A 179 28.85 -11.22 -0.14
N PRO A 180 28.68 -9.90 0.07
CA PRO A 180 27.40 -9.21 -0.06
C PRO A 180 26.83 -9.21 -1.49
N PRO A 181 25.50 -8.98 -1.64
CA PRO A 181 24.83 -9.02 -2.93
C PRO A 181 25.35 -7.90 -3.84
N VAL A 182 25.52 -8.24 -5.12
CA VAL A 182 25.97 -7.35 -6.19
C VAL A 182 25.01 -6.18 -6.33
N SER A 183 25.39 -5.02 -5.80
CA SER A 183 24.84 -3.74 -6.22
C SER A 183 25.36 -3.44 -7.62
N GLN A 184 24.49 -3.47 -8.63
CA GLN A 184 24.83 -2.93 -9.94
C GLN A 184 25.04 -1.41 -9.81
N VAL A 185 26.31 -1.02 -9.69
CA VAL A 185 26.77 0.34 -9.96
C VAL A 185 26.99 0.41 -11.47
N GLN A 186 26.09 1.08 -12.19
CA GLN A 186 26.38 1.52 -13.55
C GLN A 186 27.33 2.71 -13.46
N ALA A 187 28.62 2.45 -13.64
CA ALA A 187 29.58 3.48 -14.02
C ALA A 187 29.38 3.79 -15.50
N GLY A 188 29.07 5.05 -15.80
CA GLY A 188 29.04 5.55 -17.16
C GLY A 188 30.45 5.82 -17.66
N GLU A 189 30.69 5.52 -18.94
CA GLU A 189 31.74 6.15 -19.72
C GLU A 189 31.17 6.55 -21.07
N THR A 190 31.22 7.85 -21.32
CA THR A 190 30.97 8.54 -22.58
C THR A 190 32.27 8.59 -23.39
N ALA A 191 32.23 8.27 -24.69
CA ALA A 191 33.10 8.91 -25.69
C ALA A 191 32.59 8.72 -27.14
N THR A 192 32.09 9.82 -27.67
CA THR A 192 31.96 10.26 -29.07
C THR A 192 33.06 9.80 -30.05
N SER A 193 32.67 9.37 -31.26
CA SER A 193 33.23 9.92 -32.53
C SER A 193 32.44 9.49 -33.79
N ALA A 194 32.25 10.44 -34.71
CA ALA A 194 31.49 10.42 -35.97
C ALA A 194 32.16 9.55 -37.07
N ARG A 195 31.55 9.18 -38.22
CA ARG A 195 30.81 9.98 -39.23
C ARG A 195 30.32 9.07 -40.39
N ALA A 196 29.29 9.54 -41.12
CA ALA A 196 28.97 9.38 -42.57
C ALA A 196 27.68 8.61 -43.02
N VAL A 197 26.57 9.37 -43.13
CA VAL A 197 25.69 9.65 -44.32
C VAL A 197 26.03 8.90 -45.63
N ALA A 198 25.16 8.37 -46.52
CA ALA A 198 23.70 8.09 -46.67
C ALA A 198 23.52 7.25 -48.00
N PRO A 199 22.38 7.27 -48.76
CA PRO A 199 21.16 6.46 -48.63
C PRO A 199 20.74 5.65 -49.91
N VAL A 200 19.47 5.20 -49.95
CA VAL A 200 18.61 4.77 -51.09
C VAL A 200 18.77 3.26 -51.47
N LYS A 201 17.73 2.42 -51.47
CA LYS A 201 16.57 2.42 -52.40
C LYS A 201 15.34 1.67 -51.86
N HIS A 202 14.20 2.29 -52.13
CA HIS A 202 12.84 1.74 -52.19
C HIS A 202 12.79 0.39 -52.93
N LEU A 203 12.08 -0.60 -52.40
CA LEU A 203 11.43 -1.64 -53.21
C LEU A 203 10.09 -2.01 -52.55
N THR A 204 9.03 -1.37 -53.04
CA THR A 204 7.67 -1.91 -53.02
C THR A 204 7.55 -2.91 -54.17
N CYS A 205 6.90 -4.06 -53.96
CA CYS A 205 5.82 -4.57 -54.82
C CYS A 205 5.39 -6.02 -54.49
N PHE A 206 4.08 -6.14 -54.29
CA PHE A 206 3.15 -7.20 -54.71
C PHE A 206 3.40 -8.67 -54.38
N ILE A 207 2.42 -9.26 -53.69
CA ILE A 207 1.96 -10.62 -53.99
C ILE A 207 0.44 -10.58 -54.19
N HIS A 208 0.03 -11.14 -55.33
CA HIS A 208 -1.34 -11.37 -55.82
C HIS A 208 -2.22 -12.11 -54.81
N THR A 209 -3.53 -11.80 -54.84
CA THR A 209 -4.57 -12.79 -54.56
C THR A 209 -5.41 -12.94 -55.83
N ASP A 210 -5.53 -14.18 -56.29
CA ASP A 210 -6.30 -14.59 -57.45
C ASP A 210 -7.57 -15.31 -56.95
N LYS A 211 -8.68 -15.01 -57.65
CA LYS A 211 -10.04 -15.61 -57.63
C LYS A 211 -11.02 -15.19 -56.53
#